data_AF-R9CKK1-F1
#
_entry.id   AF-R9CKK1-F1
#
_cell.length_a   1.000
_cell.length_b   1.000
_cell.length_c   1.000
_cell.angle_alpha   90.00
_cell.angle_beta   90.00
_cell.angle_gamma   90.00
#
_symmetry.space_group_name_H-M   'P 1'
#
loop_
_entity.id
_entity.type
_entity.pdbx_description
1 polymer ?
#
loop_
_entity_poly.entity_id
_entity_poly.type
_entity_poly.pdbx_seq_one_letter_code
_entity_poly.pdbx_strand_id
1 'polypeptide(L)'
;MLKKPGTYKVGGLGACTLIYKSALNKGVNFNKIYNISFWGEDRHFCVRAAVLGIQLYVDTYYPAHHIYRSEDLLKVASYKLNNKNKDFQINSYKAREVIKVALQGISDYSYKKELPVGYLKYFTHDERQRLKNKLENMRKIILEEKITNKLNIVNYQIPFTNNFNEIVVKVIYNEEGYKNGYSYHKEKQGKCVLQKDEEDNYKIAKWIIEKEIEPLVKPLIRKVKEENNKLTLSMVVKNEGKRFLRKVLEEAIQYIDNAVIIDDGSTDDTIEIINDVLKNIPYVLIENKTSKFSNEVTLRKQQWIETIKTNPDWIVFLDADEIFEDKFKYKVKDLMRNTEVDGYMFRLYDFWDEDHYREDSLWNAHNTYRLFMIRYQENYNYLFRETPQHCGRMPYNCNNLAYSISDLRLKHYGWSRLEDRIEKYNRYMTLDPNGRYGILNQYNSILDHSPNLKKWEE
;
A
#
# COMPACT_ATOMS: atom_id res chain seq x y z
N MET A 1 12.80 2.26 -57.10
CA MET A 1 12.53 2.57 -55.67
C MET A 1 13.49 3.64 -55.21
N LEU A 2 13.02 4.60 -54.40
CA LEU A 2 13.87 5.64 -53.83
C LEU A 2 14.92 4.98 -52.93
N LYS A 3 16.20 5.31 -53.15
CA LYS A 3 17.33 4.64 -52.47
C LYS A 3 17.53 5.11 -51.04
N LYS A 4 17.14 6.36 -50.74
CA LYS A 4 17.16 6.93 -49.40
C LYS A 4 15.73 6.89 -48.85
N PRO A 5 15.49 6.32 -47.65
CA PRO A 5 14.22 6.46 -46.96
C PRO A 5 13.93 7.91 -46.61
N GLY A 6 12.67 8.31 -46.68
CA GLY A 6 12.25 9.69 -46.51
C GLY A 6 10.78 9.93 -46.87
N THR A 7 10.32 11.15 -46.60
CA THR A 7 9.02 11.64 -47.06
C THR A 7 9.21 12.44 -48.35
N TYR A 8 8.60 11.98 -49.43
CA TYR A 8 8.81 12.55 -50.76
C TYR A 8 7.52 13.06 -51.35
N LYS A 9 7.55 14.27 -51.92
CA LYS A 9 6.44 14.78 -52.72
C LYS A 9 6.32 13.94 -54.00
N VAL A 10 5.12 13.47 -54.29
CA VAL A 10 4.83 12.58 -55.43
C VAL A 10 3.60 13.05 -56.20
N GLY A 11 3.40 12.51 -57.40
CA GLY A 11 2.22 12.77 -58.23
C GLY A 11 1.11 11.72 -58.10
N GLY A 12 1.37 10.63 -57.38
CA GLY A 12 0.42 9.52 -57.23
C GLY A 12 0.68 8.73 -55.97
N LEU A 13 -0.41 8.25 -55.37
CA LEU A 13 -0.48 7.40 -54.19
C LEU A 13 -1.29 6.14 -54.53
N GLY A 14 -1.39 5.22 -53.57
CA GLY A 14 -2.17 3.99 -53.71
C GLY A 14 -2.77 3.56 -52.37
N ALA A 15 -2.89 2.25 -52.16
CA ALA A 15 -3.39 1.67 -50.90
C ALA A 15 -2.63 2.17 -49.66
N CYS A 16 -3.30 2.14 -48.51
CA CYS A 16 -2.81 2.61 -47.21
C CYS A 16 -2.49 4.11 -47.13
N THR A 17 -3.17 4.93 -47.94
CA THR A 17 -3.06 6.40 -47.86
C THR A 17 -3.81 6.95 -46.65
N LEU A 18 -3.13 7.74 -45.82
CA LEU A 18 -3.78 8.56 -44.78
C LEU A 18 -4.50 9.74 -45.45
N ILE A 19 -5.82 9.80 -45.31
CA ILE A 19 -6.65 10.87 -45.88
C ILE A 19 -7.17 11.76 -44.76
N TYR A 20 -6.78 13.04 -44.77
CA TYR A 20 -7.35 14.03 -43.86
C TYR A 20 -8.81 14.31 -44.23
N LYS A 21 -9.68 14.44 -43.23
CA LYS A 21 -11.10 14.81 -43.41
C LYS A 21 -11.26 16.09 -44.24
N SER A 22 -10.34 17.05 -44.09
CA SER A 22 -10.33 18.29 -44.88
C SER A 22 -10.14 18.07 -46.38
N ALA A 23 -9.40 17.04 -46.79
CA ALA A 23 -9.23 16.69 -48.21
C ALA A 23 -10.54 16.16 -48.80
N LEU A 24 -11.26 15.30 -48.06
CA LEU A 24 -12.57 14.80 -48.46
C LEU A 24 -13.60 15.93 -48.56
N ASN A 25 -13.63 16.82 -47.56
CA ASN A 25 -14.54 17.98 -47.56
C ASN A 25 -14.28 18.94 -48.71
N LYS A 26 -13.04 19.04 -49.20
CA LYS A 26 -12.68 19.82 -50.40
C LYS A 26 -13.14 19.16 -51.71
N GLY A 27 -13.68 17.94 -51.65
CA GLY A 27 -14.24 17.23 -52.79
C GLY A 27 -13.31 16.16 -53.38
N VAL A 28 -12.16 15.84 -52.76
CA VAL A 28 -11.34 14.70 -53.20
C VAL A 28 -12.12 13.41 -52.98
N ASN A 29 -12.20 12.57 -54.01
CA ASN A 29 -12.90 11.29 -54.00
C ASN A 29 -12.29 10.35 -55.04
N PHE A 30 -12.75 9.10 -55.09
CA PHE A 30 -12.23 8.05 -55.97
C PHE A 30 -12.99 7.92 -57.31
N ASN A 31 -14.03 8.73 -57.53
CA ASN A 31 -14.82 8.63 -58.76
C ASN A 31 -13.95 8.93 -59.99
N LYS A 32 -14.23 8.22 -61.07
CA LYS A 32 -13.56 8.41 -62.36
C LYS A 32 -13.80 9.83 -62.89
N ILE A 33 -12.74 10.49 -63.34
CA ILE A 33 -12.81 11.72 -64.10
C ILE A 33 -13.04 11.34 -65.57
N TYR A 34 -14.18 11.72 -66.13
CA TYR A 34 -14.68 11.15 -67.39
C TYR A 34 -13.74 11.37 -68.59
N ASN A 35 -13.01 12.49 -68.63
CA ASN A 35 -12.09 12.85 -69.70
C ASN A 35 -10.63 12.44 -69.45
N ILE A 36 -10.36 11.62 -68.41
CA ILE A 36 -9.02 11.12 -68.10
C ILE A 36 -8.96 9.60 -68.31
N SER A 37 -8.02 9.15 -69.14
CA SER A 37 -7.86 7.75 -69.55
C SER A 37 -6.96 6.91 -68.62
N PHE A 38 -6.66 7.38 -67.41
CA PHE A 38 -5.86 6.61 -66.45
C PHE A 38 -6.66 5.45 -65.84
N TRP A 39 -6.04 4.27 -65.81
CA TRP A 39 -6.58 3.07 -65.15
C TRP A 39 -6.38 3.13 -63.62
N GLY A 40 -7.35 2.64 -62.85
CA GLY A 40 -7.31 2.60 -61.37
C GLY A 40 -7.82 3.87 -60.70
N GLU A 41 -8.67 3.70 -59.67
CA GLU A 41 -9.34 4.79 -58.94
C GLU A 41 -8.38 5.73 -58.20
N ASP A 42 -7.27 5.21 -57.66
CA ASP A 42 -6.25 5.97 -56.95
C ASP A 42 -5.67 7.11 -57.80
N ARG A 43 -5.54 6.90 -59.12
CA ARG A 43 -5.01 7.92 -60.04
C ARG A 43 -5.99 9.09 -60.19
N HIS A 44 -7.29 8.80 -60.26
CA HIS A 44 -8.34 9.83 -60.31
C HIS A 44 -8.40 10.61 -59.01
N PHE A 45 -8.24 9.92 -57.87
CA PHE A 45 -8.12 10.55 -56.56
C PHE A 45 -6.93 11.51 -56.51
N CYS A 46 -5.75 11.05 -56.91
CA CYS A 46 -4.51 11.85 -56.85
C CYS A 46 -4.55 13.07 -57.78
N VAL A 47 -5.06 12.92 -59.00
CA VAL A 47 -5.24 14.05 -59.93
C VAL A 47 -6.20 15.08 -59.34
N ARG A 48 -7.34 14.63 -58.78
CA ARG A 48 -8.30 15.53 -58.14
C ARG A 48 -7.72 16.27 -56.95
N ALA A 49 -6.95 15.58 -56.11
CA ALA A 49 -6.24 16.19 -54.99
C ALA A 49 -5.27 17.29 -55.47
N ALA A 50 -4.47 17.00 -56.51
CA ALA A 50 -3.55 17.96 -57.09
C ALA A 50 -4.26 19.20 -57.66
N VAL A 51 -5.37 19.02 -58.38
CA VAL A 51 -6.21 20.12 -58.92
C VAL A 51 -6.78 20.99 -57.79
N LEU A 52 -7.15 20.38 -56.65
CA LEU A 52 -7.64 21.08 -55.47
C LEU A 52 -6.53 21.69 -54.59
N GLY A 53 -5.28 21.72 -55.09
CA GLY A 53 -4.13 22.30 -54.41
C GLY A 53 -3.61 21.47 -53.23
N ILE A 54 -3.99 20.19 -53.13
CA ILE A 54 -3.54 19.28 -52.07
C ILE A 54 -2.31 18.54 -52.57
N GLN A 55 -1.20 18.74 -51.86
CA GLN A 55 0.06 18.07 -52.18
C GLN A 55 0.07 16.63 -51.65
N LEU A 56 0.65 15.73 -52.44
CA LEU A 56 0.73 14.31 -52.11
C LEU A 56 2.15 13.96 -51.68
N TYR A 57 2.27 13.16 -50.62
CA TYR A 57 3.53 12.72 -50.07
C TYR A 57 3.51 11.22 -49.81
N VAL A 58 4.62 10.54 -50.15
CA VAL A 58 4.85 9.14 -49.80
C VAL A 58 5.92 9.06 -48.72
N ASP A 59 5.64 8.28 -47.67
CA ASP A 59 6.65 7.89 -46.68
C ASP A 59 7.29 6.57 -47.11
N THR A 60 8.62 6.54 -47.19
CA THR A 60 9.41 5.35 -47.58
C THR A 60 10.30 4.82 -46.45
N TYR A 61 10.17 5.33 -45.22
CA TYR A 61 10.83 4.76 -44.04
C TYR A 61 10.40 3.32 -43.78
N TYR A 62 9.14 3.03 -44.09
CA TYR A 62 8.53 1.71 -43.97
C TYR A 62 7.99 1.31 -45.34
N PRO A 63 8.77 0.59 -46.17
CA PRO A 63 8.22 0.12 -47.42
C PRO A 63 6.96 -0.71 -47.18
N ALA A 64 6.00 -0.66 -48.09
CA ALA A 64 4.84 -1.53 -48.04
C ALA A 64 5.18 -2.88 -48.68
N HIS A 65 4.88 -3.98 -48.00
CA HIS A 65 4.86 -5.29 -48.65
C HIS A 65 3.54 -5.42 -49.41
N HIS A 66 3.61 -5.40 -50.73
CA HIS A 66 2.43 -5.45 -51.57
C HIS A 66 1.99 -6.90 -51.73
N ILE A 67 0.74 -7.17 -51.36
CA ILE A 67 0.12 -8.50 -51.49
C ILE A 67 -0.90 -8.38 -52.62
N TYR A 68 -0.53 -8.83 -53.82
CA TYR A 68 -1.42 -8.80 -54.98
C TYR A 68 -2.14 -10.13 -55.17
N ARG A 69 -1.53 -11.23 -54.70
CA ARG A 69 -2.05 -12.60 -54.80
C ARG A 69 -1.79 -13.38 -53.53
N SER A 70 -2.48 -14.51 -53.37
CA SER A 70 -2.35 -15.38 -52.19
C SER A 70 -0.93 -15.88 -51.96
N GLU A 71 -0.13 -16.07 -53.02
CA GLU A 71 1.26 -16.54 -52.91
C GLU A 71 2.19 -15.48 -52.28
N ASP A 72 1.84 -14.19 -52.36
CA ASP A 72 2.62 -13.11 -51.73
C ASP A 72 2.52 -13.15 -50.19
N LEU A 73 1.50 -13.84 -49.64
CA LEU A 73 1.35 -14.07 -48.20
C LEU A 73 2.50 -14.91 -47.63
N LEU A 74 3.04 -15.85 -48.41
CA LEU A 74 4.16 -16.70 -47.99
C LEU A 74 5.43 -15.88 -47.70
N LYS A 75 5.56 -14.70 -48.33
CA LYS A 75 6.71 -13.79 -48.16
C LYS A 75 6.53 -12.81 -46.99
N VAL A 76 5.36 -12.72 -46.37
CA VAL A 76 5.09 -11.76 -45.29
C VAL A 76 5.97 -12.04 -44.07
N ALA A 77 6.19 -13.31 -43.74
CA ALA A 77 7.02 -13.69 -42.60
C ALA A 77 8.48 -13.22 -42.76
N SER A 78 9.08 -13.49 -43.93
CA SER A 78 10.45 -13.04 -44.24
C SER A 78 10.54 -11.51 -44.36
N TYR A 79 9.52 -10.86 -44.93
CA TYR A 79 9.43 -9.41 -44.98
C TYR A 79 9.44 -8.77 -43.59
N LYS A 80 8.62 -9.29 -42.67
CA LYS A 80 8.57 -8.83 -41.27
C LYS A 80 9.90 -9.06 -40.57
N LEU A 81 10.53 -10.22 -40.77
CA LEU A 81 11.85 -10.53 -40.18
C LEU A 81 12.92 -9.55 -40.66
N ASN A 82 12.98 -9.28 -41.96
CA ASN A 82 13.97 -8.37 -42.56
C ASN A 82 13.78 -6.90 -42.18
N ASN A 83 12.56 -6.51 -41.80
CA ASN A 83 12.24 -5.14 -41.40
C ASN A 83 12.01 -4.99 -39.88
N LYS A 84 12.20 -6.05 -39.09
CA LYS A 84 11.96 -6.07 -37.64
C LYS A 84 12.66 -4.93 -36.91
N ASN A 85 13.89 -4.61 -37.33
CA ASN A 85 14.71 -3.56 -36.72
C ASN A 85 14.29 -2.14 -37.10
N LYS A 86 13.38 -2.00 -38.09
CA LYS A 86 12.76 -0.74 -38.47
C LYS A 86 11.39 -0.55 -37.85
N ASP A 87 10.87 -1.52 -37.10
CA ASP A 87 9.55 -1.41 -36.50
C ASP A 87 9.61 -0.60 -35.19
N PHE A 88 8.84 0.49 -35.12
CA PHE A 88 8.80 1.36 -33.95
C PHE A 88 8.29 0.64 -32.70
N GLN A 89 7.27 -0.22 -32.81
CA GLN A 89 6.71 -0.93 -31.67
C GLN A 89 7.73 -1.92 -31.10
N ILE A 90 8.45 -2.63 -31.96
CA ILE A 90 9.47 -3.59 -31.53
C ILE A 90 10.64 -2.88 -30.84
N ASN A 91 11.16 -1.80 -31.43
CA ASN A 91 12.26 -1.05 -30.82
C ASN A 91 11.82 -0.35 -29.53
N SER A 92 10.59 0.19 -29.48
CA SER A 92 10.00 0.77 -28.27
C SER A 92 9.87 -0.25 -27.14
N TYR A 93 9.44 -1.48 -27.46
CA TYR A 93 9.36 -2.57 -26.50
C TYR A 93 10.75 -2.95 -25.96
N LYS A 94 11.73 -3.16 -26.85
CA LYS A 94 13.13 -3.44 -26.44
C LYS A 94 13.70 -2.34 -25.54
N ALA A 95 13.49 -1.07 -25.90
CA ALA A 95 13.94 0.07 -25.11
C ALA A 95 13.30 0.09 -23.72
N ARG A 96 11.98 -0.17 -23.64
CA ARG A 96 11.24 -0.24 -22.37
C ARG A 96 11.76 -1.34 -21.45
N GLU A 97 12.04 -2.54 -21.98
CA GLU A 97 12.56 -3.66 -21.18
C GLU A 97 13.93 -3.32 -20.56
N VAL A 98 14.81 -2.67 -21.34
CA VAL A 98 16.11 -2.20 -20.85
C VAL A 98 15.94 -1.18 -19.72
N ILE A 99 15.06 -0.18 -19.89
CA ILE A 99 14.80 0.85 -18.89
C ILE A 99 14.24 0.25 -17.61
N LYS A 100 13.27 -0.66 -17.72
CA LYS A 100 12.61 -1.28 -16.57
C LYS A 100 13.65 -1.92 -15.64
N VAL A 101 14.50 -2.79 -16.19
CA VAL A 101 15.52 -3.49 -15.39
C VAL A 101 16.61 -2.53 -14.90
N ALA A 102 17.02 -1.58 -15.73
CA ALA A 102 18.07 -0.64 -15.40
C ALA A 102 17.67 0.33 -14.27
N LEU A 103 16.50 0.96 -14.36
CA LEU A 103 16.04 1.95 -13.37
C LEU A 103 15.65 1.29 -12.05
N GLN A 104 15.01 0.11 -12.08
CA GLN A 104 14.77 -0.67 -10.86
C GLN A 104 16.11 -0.96 -10.16
N GLY A 105 17.13 -1.39 -10.90
CA GLY A 105 18.45 -1.63 -10.31
C GLY A 105 19.13 -0.40 -9.71
N ILE A 106 18.94 0.80 -10.28
CA ILE A 106 19.54 2.05 -9.74
C ILE A 106 19.00 2.37 -8.34
N SER A 107 17.69 2.17 -8.14
CA SER A 107 16.98 2.72 -6.98
C SER A 107 16.44 1.65 -6.03
N ASP A 108 16.44 0.37 -6.40
CA ASP A 108 16.07 -0.73 -5.50
C ASP A 108 17.28 -1.13 -4.66
N TYR A 109 17.40 -0.56 -3.47
CA TYR A 109 18.50 -0.85 -2.55
C TYR A 109 18.04 -0.85 -1.10
N SER A 110 18.81 -1.55 -0.26
CA SER A 110 18.59 -1.63 1.17
C SER A 110 19.92 -1.61 1.88
N TYR A 111 19.99 -0.88 3.00
CA TYR A 111 21.15 -0.91 3.90
C TYR A 111 21.47 -2.33 4.42
N LYS A 112 20.50 -3.25 4.37
CA LYS A 112 20.64 -4.65 4.77
C LYS A 112 21.24 -5.56 3.71
N LYS A 113 21.29 -5.13 2.46
CA LYS A 113 21.73 -5.94 1.32
C LYS A 113 22.93 -5.30 0.66
N GLU A 114 23.70 -6.08 -0.08
CA GLU A 114 24.69 -5.50 -1.00
C GLU A 114 23.98 -4.70 -2.09
N LEU A 115 24.66 -3.66 -2.60
CA LEU A 115 24.09 -2.87 -3.69
C LEU A 115 24.03 -3.73 -4.95
N PRO A 116 22.88 -3.81 -5.63
CA PRO A 116 22.82 -4.51 -6.90
C PRO A 116 23.73 -3.79 -7.91
N VAL A 117 24.58 -4.54 -8.60
CA VAL A 117 25.43 -3.98 -9.68
C VAL A 117 25.15 -4.61 -11.04
N GLY A 118 24.36 -5.69 -11.08
CA GLY A 118 24.04 -6.41 -12.31
C GLY A 118 23.29 -5.57 -13.36
N TYR A 119 22.58 -4.53 -12.92
CA TYR A 119 21.87 -3.60 -13.80
C TYR A 119 22.82 -2.72 -14.63
N LEU A 120 24.08 -2.55 -14.19
CA LEU A 120 25.06 -1.71 -14.87
C LEU A 120 25.38 -2.17 -16.30
N LYS A 121 25.12 -3.44 -16.64
CA LYS A 121 25.29 -3.99 -17.99
C LYS A 121 24.35 -3.36 -19.03
N TYR A 122 23.27 -2.72 -18.58
CA TYR A 122 22.29 -2.04 -19.43
C TYR A 122 22.70 -0.60 -19.78
N PHE A 123 23.85 -0.13 -19.28
CA PHE A 123 24.40 1.20 -19.56
C PHE A 123 25.58 1.11 -20.51
N THR A 124 25.78 2.17 -21.30
CA THR A 124 27.01 2.38 -22.10
C THR A 124 28.23 2.48 -21.19
N HIS A 125 29.43 2.35 -21.76
CA HIS A 125 30.67 2.37 -20.97
C HIS A 125 30.78 3.64 -20.09
N ASP A 126 30.61 4.81 -20.71
CA ASP A 126 30.78 6.10 -20.03
C ASP A 126 29.77 6.29 -18.90
N GLU A 127 28.50 6.00 -19.16
CA GLU A 127 27.42 6.15 -18.18
C GLU A 127 27.55 5.12 -17.05
N ARG A 128 28.01 3.91 -17.37
CA ARG A 128 28.34 2.89 -16.38
C ARG A 128 29.44 3.37 -15.42
N GLN A 129 30.52 3.95 -15.93
CA GLN A 129 31.60 4.47 -15.07
C GLN A 129 31.10 5.62 -14.20
N ARG A 130 30.30 6.53 -14.77
CA ARG A 130 29.66 7.63 -14.02
C ARG A 130 28.81 7.11 -12.86
N LEU A 131 28.04 6.03 -13.08
CA LEU A 131 27.23 5.42 -12.03
C LEU A 131 28.08 4.70 -10.99
N LYS A 132 29.10 3.94 -11.39
CA LYS A 132 30.02 3.25 -10.48
C LYS A 132 30.69 4.20 -9.49
N ASN A 133 31.21 5.33 -9.97
CA ASN A 133 31.84 6.34 -9.11
C ASN A 133 30.89 6.92 -8.04
N LYS A 134 29.58 6.84 -8.26
CA LYS A 134 28.58 7.29 -7.28
C LYS A 134 28.24 6.21 -6.25
N LEU A 135 28.45 4.93 -6.56
CA LEU A 135 28.02 3.83 -5.70
C LEU A 135 28.73 3.83 -4.34
N GLU A 136 30.02 4.17 -4.29
CA GLU A 136 30.78 4.18 -3.02
C GLU A 136 30.23 5.23 -2.04
N ASN A 137 30.08 6.48 -2.51
CA ASN A 137 29.48 7.55 -1.71
C ASN A 137 28.04 7.23 -1.32
N MET A 138 27.26 6.64 -2.24
CA MET A 138 25.89 6.24 -1.98
C MET A 138 25.80 5.13 -0.93
N ARG A 139 26.71 4.13 -0.96
CA ARG A 139 26.73 3.05 0.02
C ARG A 139 26.94 3.57 1.44
N LYS A 140 27.86 4.53 1.60
CA LYS A 140 28.12 5.16 2.90
C LYS A 140 26.85 5.81 3.45
N ILE A 141 26.18 6.65 2.65
CA ILE A 141 24.92 7.33 3.04
C ILE A 141 23.82 6.32 3.36
N ILE A 142 23.65 5.28 2.53
CA ILE A 142 22.63 4.24 2.75
C ILE A 142 22.82 3.53 4.09
N LEU A 143 24.07 3.24 4.48
CA LEU A 143 24.37 2.60 5.76
C LEU A 143 24.18 3.56 6.94
N GLU A 144 24.70 4.78 6.84
CA GLU A 144 24.61 5.80 7.90
C GLU A 144 23.16 6.19 8.20
N GLU A 145 22.33 6.36 7.17
CA GLU A 145 20.94 6.78 7.29
C GLU A 145 19.93 5.62 7.25
N LYS A 146 20.42 4.36 7.32
CA LYS A 146 19.63 3.12 7.28
C LYS A 146 18.56 3.12 6.19
N ILE A 147 18.96 3.43 4.96
CA ILE A 147 18.02 3.65 3.86
C ILE A 147 17.56 2.33 3.25
N THR A 148 16.26 2.22 3.03
CA THR A 148 15.67 1.30 2.06
C THR A 148 14.94 2.11 1.01
N ASN A 149 15.05 1.74 -0.25
CA ASN A 149 14.39 2.41 -1.35
C ASN A 149 13.92 1.38 -2.36
N LYS A 150 12.80 1.69 -2.97
CA LYS A 150 12.21 0.94 -4.07
C LYS A 150 11.69 1.92 -5.11
N LEU A 151 11.92 1.59 -6.37
CA LEU A 151 11.45 2.36 -7.50
C LEU A 151 10.33 1.62 -8.23
N ASN A 152 9.20 2.30 -8.38
CA ASN A 152 8.07 1.83 -9.17
C ASN A 152 7.88 2.77 -10.36
N ILE A 153 7.95 2.23 -11.58
CA ILE A 153 7.74 3.04 -12.78
C ILE A 153 6.23 3.17 -13.02
N VAL A 154 5.75 4.41 -12.97
CA VAL A 154 4.34 4.77 -13.15
C VAL A 154 3.98 4.77 -14.64
N ASN A 155 4.82 5.40 -15.47
CA ASN A 155 4.54 5.55 -16.89
C ASN A 155 5.82 5.70 -17.74
N TYR A 156 5.72 5.33 -19.01
CA TYR A 156 6.72 5.59 -20.04
C TYR A 156 6.08 6.32 -21.20
N GLN A 157 6.78 7.32 -21.74
CA GLN A 157 6.39 7.97 -22.99
C GLN A 157 7.56 7.90 -23.98
N ILE A 158 7.33 7.23 -25.10
CA ILE A 158 8.29 7.11 -26.21
C ILE A 158 7.69 7.87 -27.39
N PRO A 159 8.20 9.07 -27.73
CA PRO A 159 7.80 9.76 -28.94
C PRO A 159 8.11 8.91 -30.17
N PHE A 160 7.24 8.95 -31.17
CA PHE A 160 7.51 8.30 -32.46
C PHE A 160 8.82 8.84 -33.06
N THR A 161 9.69 7.94 -33.51
CA THR A 161 10.98 8.27 -34.14
C THR A 161 11.32 7.26 -35.22
N ASN A 162 11.97 7.74 -36.28
CA ASN A 162 12.56 6.91 -37.32
C ASN A 162 14.07 6.69 -37.11
N ASN A 163 14.67 7.35 -36.12
CA ASN A 163 16.06 7.10 -35.70
C ASN A 163 16.06 6.00 -34.63
N PHE A 164 16.20 4.74 -35.03
CA PHE A 164 16.25 3.62 -34.09
C PHE A 164 17.61 3.44 -33.43
N ASN A 165 18.65 4.14 -33.90
CA ASN A 165 19.96 4.11 -33.25
C ASN A 165 19.97 4.91 -31.95
N GLU A 166 19.04 5.86 -31.80
CA GLU A 166 18.86 6.62 -30.58
C GLU A 166 17.36 6.82 -30.24
N ILE A 167 16.93 6.28 -29.10
CA ILE A 167 15.57 6.45 -28.60
C ILE A 167 15.61 7.23 -27.29
N VAL A 168 14.78 8.27 -27.22
CA VAL A 168 14.55 9.02 -25.98
C VAL A 168 13.24 8.55 -25.35
N VAL A 169 13.32 8.13 -24.10
CA VAL A 169 12.16 7.68 -23.33
C VAL A 169 12.00 8.57 -22.12
N LYS A 170 10.82 9.20 -21.98
CA LYS A 170 10.42 9.89 -20.76
C LYS A 170 9.83 8.88 -19.78
N VAL A 171 10.19 9.00 -18.52
CA VAL A 171 9.79 8.09 -17.45
C VAL A 171 9.21 8.89 -16.29
N ILE A 172 8.05 8.48 -15.80
CA ILE A 172 7.50 8.93 -14.53
C ILE A 172 7.61 7.75 -13.57
N TYR A 173 8.20 7.97 -12.40
CA TYR A 173 8.47 6.92 -11.43
C TYR A 173 8.35 7.43 -9.99
N ASN A 174 8.02 6.52 -9.09
CA ASN A 174 7.93 6.76 -7.66
C ASN A 174 9.10 6.07 -6.97
N GLU A 175 9.74 6.80 -6.06
CA GLU A 175 10.69 6.25 -5.10
C GLU A 175 10.04 6.26 -3.72
N GLU A 176 9.93 5.08 -3.14
CA GLU A 176 9.34 4.87 -1.82
C GLU A 176 10.26 3.99 -0.98
N GLY A 177 10.25 4.22 0.33
CA GLY A 177 11.05 3.43 1.24
C GLY A 177 11.19 4.10 2.59
N TYR A 178 12.26 3.79 3.31
CA TYR A 178 12.51 4.28 4.65
C TYR A 178 13.89 4.90 4.77
N LYS A 179 13.98 5.99 5.53
CA LYS A 179 15.23 6.64 5.92
C LYS A 179 15.17 6.89 7.42
N ASN A 180 16.13 6.36 8.19
CA ASN A 180 16.15 6.44 9.65
C ASN A 180 14.82 6.05 10.33
N GLY A 181 14.14 5.03 9.79
CA GLY A 181 12.84 4.56 10.30
C GLY A 181 11.63 5.38 9.87
N TYR A 182 11.80 6.44 9.08
CA TYR A 182 10.69 7.24 8.55
C TYR A 182 10.45 6.92 7.08
N SER A 183 9.19 6.67 6.72
CA SER A 183 8.84 6.43 5.33
C SER A 183 8.96 7.72 4.52
N TYR A 184 9.32 7.59 3.26
CA TYR A 184 9.25 8.69 2.29
C TYR A 184 8.64 8.21 0.99
N HIS A 185 8.12 9.17 0.24
CA HIS A 185 7.59 8.95 -1.10
C HIS A 185 7.94 10.15 -1.97
N LYS A 186 8.52 9.91 -3.14
CA LYS A 186 8.89 10.94 -4.11
C LYS A 186 8.47 10.50 -5.49
N GLU A 187 7.62 11.28 -6.15
CA GLU A 187 7.33 11.08 -7.57
C GLU A 187 8.29 11.96 -8.39
N LYS A 188 8.86 11.41 -9.45
CA LYS A 188 9.86 12.08 -10.27
C LYS A 188 9.59 11.84 -11.75
N GLN A 189 9.97 12.83 -12.55
CA GLN A 189 10.05 12.71 -14.00
C GLN A 189 11.52 12.72 -14.42
N GLY A 190 11.88 11.78 -15.28
CA GLY A 190 13.20 11.71 -15.90
C GLY A 190 13.13 11.34 -17.37
N LYS A 191 14.30 11.30 -18.00
CA LYS A 191 14.49 10.80 -19.36
C LYS A 191 15.69 9.88 -19.46
N CYS A 192 15.52 8.79 -20.19
CA CYS A 192 16.58 7.91 -20.64
C CYS A 192 16.86 8.19 -22.12
N VAL A 193 18.13 8.39 -22.47
CA VAL A 193 18.58 8.33 -23.87
C VAL A 193 19.21 6.96 -24.07
N LEU A 194 18.68 6.17 -25.00
CA LEU A 194 19.13 4.83 -25.31
C LEU A 194 19.79 4.82 -26.68
N GLN A 195 20.92 4.12 -26.78
CA GLN A 195 21.66 3.93 -28.02
C GLN A 195 21.87 2.44 -28.27
N LYS A 196 21.97 2.06 -29.54
CA LYS A 196 22.31 0.68 -29.92
C LYS A 196 23.81 0.44 -29.81
N ASP A 197 24.19 -0.73 -29.31
CA ASP A 197 25.56 -1.23 -29.41
C ASP A 197 25.82 -1.95 -30.75
N GLU A 198 27.03 -2.47 -30.93
CA GLU A 198 27.45 -3.19 -32.14
C GLU A 198 26.62 -4.46 -32.40
N GLU A 199 25.95 -4.99 -31.38
CA GLU A 199 25.09 -6.17 -31.45
C GLU A 199 23.59 -5.82 -31.62
N ASP A 200 23.27 -4.56 -31.94
CA ASP A 200 21.89 -4.05 -32.10
C ASP A 200 21.05 -4.09 -30.80
N ASN A 201 21.71 -4.14 -29.62
CA ASN A 201 21.06 -4.08 -28.32
C ASN A 201 21.02 -2.65 -27.77
N TYR A 202 19.90 -2.26 -27.16
CA TYR A 202 19.80 -0.96 -26.52
C TYR A 202 20.57 -0.90 -25.20
N LYS A 203 21.33 0.18 -25.02
CA LYS A 203 21.99 0.58 -23.77
C LYS A 203 21.58 2.00 -23.42
N ILE A 204 21.42 2.28 -22.13
CA ILE A 204 21.19 3.65 -21.64
C ILE A 204 22.51 4.41 -21.73
N ALA A 205 22.55 5.38 -22.64
CA ALA A 205 23.66 6.30 -22.82
C ALA A 205 23.61 7.45 -21.82
N LYS A 206 22.41 7.84 -21.38
CA LYS A 206 22.24 8.91 -20.39
C LYS A 206 20.96 8.74 -19.58
N TRP A 207 21.08 8.82 -18.26
CA TRP A 207 19.96 8.95 -17.32
C TRP A 207 19.91 10.34 -16.70
N ILE A 208 18.79 11.05 -16.92
CA ILE A 208 18.59 12.43 -16.48
C ILE A 208 17.30 12.52 -15.65
N ILE A 209 17.42 13.01 -14.43
CA ILE A 209 16.27 13.42 -13.61
C ILE A 209 15.92 14.85 -14.01
N GLU A 210 14.68 15.09 -14.43
CA GLU A 210 14.25 16.41 -14.91
C GLU A 210 13.59 17.23 -13.81
N LYS A 211 12.67 16.64 -13.04
CA LYS A 211 11.99 17.30 -11.92
C LYS A 211 11.42 16.30 -10.92
N GLU A 212 11.25 16.75 -9.69
CA GLU A 212 10.40 16.11 -8.69
C GLU A 212 8.96 16.62 -8.86
N ILE A 213 7.99 15.74 -8.69
CA ILE A 213 6.57 16.03 -8.80
C ILE A 213 5.98 15.97 -7.39
N GLU A 214 5.35 17.05 -6.95
CA GLU A 214 4.57 17.01 -5.72
C GLU A 214 3.31 16.16 -5.94
N PRO A 215 3.08 15.11 -5.14
CA PRO A 215 1.89 14.30 -5.27
C PRO A 215 0.66 15.12 -4.84
N LEU A 216 -0.46 14.93 -5.55
CA LEU A 216 -1.76 15.55 -5.21
C LEU A 216 -2.20 15.21 -3.77
N VAL A 217 -1.88 13.99 -3.32
CA VAL A 217 -2.14 13.52 -1.96
C VAL A 217 -0.81 13.07 -1.37
N LYS A 218 -0.37 13.73 -0.29
CA LYS A 218 0.86 13.35 0.43
C LYS A 218 0.56 12.10 1.26
N PRO A 219 1.28 10.97 1.05
CA PRO A 219 1.10 9.79 1.87
C PRO A 219 1.53 10.06 3.32
N LEU A 220 0.96 9.29 4.25
CA LEU A 220 1.36 9.34 5.66
C LEU A 220 2.86 9.00 5.77
N ILE A 221 3.61 9.88 6.44
CA ILE A 221 4.99 9.59 6.86
C ILE A 221 4.92 8.67 8.07
N ARG A 222 5.15 7.38 7.82
CA ARG A 222 5.14 6.32 8.82
C ARG A 222 6.48 6.26 9.54
N LYS A 223 6.44 6.21 10.87
CA LYS A 223 7.56 5.86 11.74
C LYS A 223 7.51 4.36 11.99
N VAL A 224 8.60 3.66 11.69
CA VAL A 224 8.74 2.23 11.90
C VAL A 224 10.08 1.93 12.56
N LYS A 225 10.09 0.92 13.42
CA LYS A 225 11.30 0.34 13.98
C LYS A 225 11.31 -1.14 13.69
N GLU A 226 12.43 -1.63 13.20
CA GLU A 226 12.61 -3.04 12.89
C GLU A 226 13.01 -3.84 14.13
N GLU A 227 13.63 -3.19 15.12
CA GLU A 227 14.13 -3.79 16.34
C GLU A 227 13.92 -2.85 17.52
N ASN A 228 13.99 -3.39 18.74
CA ASN A 228 13.87 -2.63 20.00
C ASN A 228 12.57 -1.81 20.07
N ASN A 229 11.48 -2.34 19.49
CA ASN A 229 10.14 -1.82 19.67
C ASN A 229 9.71 -2.01 21.12
N LYS A 230 9.12 -0.97 21.72
CA LYS A 230 8.45 -1.06 23.02
C LYS A 230 6.95 -1.27 22.87
N LEU A 231 6.38 -2.12 23.72
CA LEU A 231 4.94 -2.33 23.85
C LEU A 231 4.40 -1.66 25.11
N THR A 232 3.55 -0.65 24.92
CA THR A 232 2.83 0.02 26.00
C THR A 232 1.46 -0.61 26.19
N LEU A 233 1.16 -1.09 27.40
CA LEU A 233 -0.21 -1.39 27.83
C LEU A 233 -0.98 -0.09 28.03
N SER A 234 -2.18 0.02 27.47
CA SER A 234 -3.12 1.11 27.75
C SER A 234 -4.42 0.52 28.28
N MET A 235 -4.79 0.88 29.51
CA MET A 235 -5.92 0.28 30.22
C MET A 235 -6.71 1.33 31.00
N VAL A 236 -8.02 1.08 31.15
CA VAL A 236 -8.90 1.81 32.06
C VAL A 236 -9.45 0.81 33.07
N VAL A 237 -9.45 1.16 34.35
CA VAL A 237 -9.95 0.30 35.44
C VAL A 237 -10.91 1.06 36.32
N LYS A 238 -11.81 0.33 36.98
CA LYS A 238 -12.63 0.83 38.09
C LYS A 238 -13.17 -0.34 38.91
N ASN A 239 -12.82 -0.40 40.20
CA ASN A 239 -13.29 -1.42 41.13
C ASN A 239 -13.07 -2.87 40.65
N GLU A 240 -11.83 -3.18 40.26
CA GLU A 240 -11.43 -4.48 39.72
C GLU A 240 -10.70 -5.36 40.74
N GLY A 241 -10.60 -4.94 42.01
CA GLY A 241 -9.69 -5.54 42.98
C GLY A 241 -10.03 -7.01 43.31
N LYS A 242 -11.32 -7.34 43.31
CA LYS A 242 -11.82 -8.71 43.53
C LYS A 242 -12.04 -9.52 42.25
N ARG A 243 -11.66 -8.98 41.08
CA ARG A 243 -11.93 -9.56 39.76
C ARG A 243 -10.64 -10.12 39.12
N PHE A 244 -10.42 -9.83 37.84
CA PHE A 244 -9.35 -10.44 37.04
C PHE A 244 -8.09 -9.58 36.93
N LEU A 245 -8.11 -8.35 37.43
CA LEU A 245 -7.04 -7.37 37.22
C LEU A 245 -5.65 -7.88 37.59
N ARG A 246 -5.50 -8.51 38.77
CA ARG A 246 -4.20 -9.07 39.20
C ARG A 246 -3.66 -10.06 38.16
N LYS A 247 -4.49 -11.02 37.74
CA LYS A 247 -4.13 -12.04 36.73
C LYS A 247 -3.82 -11.40 35.38
N VAL A 248 -4.62 -10.43 34.94
CA VAL A 248 -4.39 -9.70 33.68
C VAL A 248 -3.04 -8.99 33.69
N LEU A 249 -2.71 -8.28 34.78
CA LEU A 249 -1.44 -7.58 34.90
C LEU A 249 -0.26 -8.55 35.00
N GLU A 250 -0.38 -9.63 35.77
CA GLU A 250 0.65 -10.68 35.90
C GLU A 250 0.97 -11.37 34.56
N GLU A 251 -0.04 -11.55 33.70
CA GLU A 251 0.17 -12.01 32.33
C GLU A 251 0.78 -10.92 31.45
N ALA A 252 0.27 -9.68 31.54
CA ALA A 252 0.73 -8.57 30.72
C ALA A 252 2.21 -8.23 30.92
N ILE A 253 2.71 -8.23 32.16
CA ILE A 253 4.12 -7.92 32.47
C ILE A 253 5.11 -8.87 31.79
N GLN A 254 4.68 -10.04 31.31
CA GLN A 254 5.54 -10.98 30.59
C GLN A 254 5.89 -10.48 29.18
N TYR A 255 5.15 -9.52 28.63
CA TYR A 255 5.30 -9.09 27.25
C TYR A 255 5.23 -7.57 27.00
N ILE A 256 4.85 -6.76 27.99
CA ILE A 256 4.85 -5.30 27.89
C ILE A 256 6.17 -4.70 28.42
N ASP A 257 6.54 -3.54 27.89
CA ASP A 257 7.70 -2.78 28.36
C ASP A 257 7.32 -1.71 29.38
N ASN A 258 6.08 -1.21 29.30
CA ASN A 258 5.53 -0.24 30.24
C ASN A 258 3.99 -0.24 30.19
N ALA A 259 3.36 0.42 31.15
CA ALA A 259 1.90 0.55 31.21
C ALA A 259 1.43 2.00 31.42
N VAL A 260 0.24 2.31 30.92
CA VAL A 260 -0.53 3.51 31.23
C VAL A 260 -1.92 3.07 31.64
N ILE A 261 -2.27 3.34 32.89
CA ILE A 261 -3.54 2.92 33.49
C ILE A 261 -4.28 4.16 33.99
N ILE A 262 -5.53 4.31 33.56
CA ILE A 262 -6.45 5.30 34.11
C ILE A 262 -7.38 4.60 35.09
N ASP A 263 -7.24 4.91 36.37
CA ASP A 263 -8.21 4.54 37.38
C ASP A 263 -9.38 5.54 37.37
N ASP A 264 -10.59 5.05 37.07
CA ASP A 264 -11.78 5.89 36.98
C ASP A 264 -12.51 6.06 38.32
N GLY A 265 -11.74 6.18 39.41
CA GLY A 265 -12.23 6.44 40.76
C GLY A 265 -12.61 5.16 41.50
N SER A 266 -11.66 4.23 41.61
CA SER A 266 -11.84 3.01 42.40
C SER A 266 -11.92 3.31 43.90
N THR A 267 -12.68 2.48 44.62
CA THR A 267 -12.88 2.56 46.07
C THR A 267 -12.52 1.26 46.79
N ASP A 268 -11.95 0.30 46.07
CA ASP A 268 -11.43 -0.98 46.56
C ASP A 268 -9.90 -1.03 46.45
N ASP A 269 -9.32 -2.22 46.57
CA ASP A 269 -7.88 -2.48 46.50
C ASP A 269 -7.29 -2.48 45.07
N THR A 270 -8.03 -1.97 44.07
CA THR A 270 -7.59 -1.87 42.66
C THR A 270 -6.22 -1.18 42.51
N ILE A 271 -6.04 -0.04 43.19
CA ILE A 271 -4.80 0.74 43.11
C ILE A 271 -3.63 -0.01 43.77
N GLU A 272 -3.89 -0.69 44.89
CA GLU A 272 -2.88 -1.49 45.60
C GLU A 272 -2.38 -2.64 44.71
N ILE A 273 -3.30 -3.32 44.01
CA ILE A 273 -2.96 -4.38 43.06
C ILE A 273 -2.09 -3.85 41.92
N ILE A 274 -2.45 -2.70 41.32
CA ILE A 274 -1.67 -2.08 40.24
C ILE A 274 -0.24 -1.79 40.71
N ASN A 275 -0.11 -1.15 41.88
CA ASN A 275 1.19 -0.79 42.44
C ASN A 275 2.03 -2.03 42.77
N ASP A 276 1.43 -3.08 43.32
CA ASP A 276 2.14 -4.31 43.66
C ASP A 276 2.63 -5.09 42.42
N VAL A 277 1.77 -5.26 41.41
CA VAL A 277 2.10 -6.06 40.22
C VAL A 277 3.07 -5.33 39.29
N LEU A 278 2.91 -4.00 39.12
CA LEU A 278 3.72 -3.23 38.17
C LEU A 278 5.00 -2.63 38.77
N LYS A 279 5.30 -2.85 40.06
CA LYS A 279 6.45 -2.27 40.77
C LYS A 279 7.81 -2.43 40.08
N ASN A 280 7.98 -3.45 39.25
CA ASN A 280 9.23 -3.78 38.58
C ASN A 280 9.30 -3.31 37.12
N ILE A 281 8.27 -2.65 36.59
CA ILE A 281 8.28 -2.07 35.25
C ILE A 281 7.85 -0.60 35.28
N PRO A 282 8.24 0.24 34.31
CA PRO A 282 7.73 1.60 34.21
C PRO A 282 6.21 1.62 34.01
N TYR A 283 5.49 2.41 34.80
CA TYR A 283 4.06 2.65 34.57
C TYR A 283 3.64 4.07 34.93
N VAL A 284 2.55 4.53 34.30
CA VAL A 284 1.86 5.77 34.63
C VAL A 284 0.46 5.39 35.13
N LEU A 285 0.14 5.76 36.36
CA LEU A 285 -1.18 5.60 36.95
C LEU A 285 -1.82 6.98 37.13
N ILE A 286 -3.03 7.15 36.60
CA ILE A 286 -3.80 8.38 36.73
C ILE A 286 -5.10 8.07 37.47
N GLU A 287 -5.27 8.69 38.63
CA GLU A 287 -6.44 8.49 39.50
C GLU A 287 -7.46 9.61 39.30
N ASN A 288 -8.63 9.27 38.78
CA ASN A 288 -9.75 10.21 38.69
C ASN A 288 -10.49 10.27 40.02
N LYS A 289 -10.64 11.47 40.59
CA LYS A 289 -11.43 11.68 41.84
C LYS A 289 -12.92 11.36 41.68
N THR A 290 -13.44 11.43 40.46
CA THR A 290 -14.84 11.17 40.14
C THR A 290 -14.89 10.44 38.81
N SER A 291 -15.67 9.36 38.79
CA SER A 291 -15.83 8.52 37.60
C SER A 291 -16.40 9.31 36.42
N LYS A 292 -15.71 9.21 35.29
CA LYS A 292 -16.09 9.82 34.01
C LYS A 292 -16.84 8.85 33.10
N PHE A 293 -17.20 7.67 33.61
CA PHE A 293 -17.91 6.62 32.87
C PHE A 293 -19.18 7.11 32.15
N SER A 294 -19.90 8.10 32.71
CA SER A 294 -21.09 8.70 32.07
C SER A 294 -20.78 9.47 30.78
N ASN A 295 -19.51 9.82 30.54
CA ASN A 295 -18.99 10.42 29.33
C ASN A 295 -17.73 9.65 28.89
N GLU A 296 -17.94 8.44 28.38
CA GLU A 296 -16.89 7.50 27.98
C GLU A 296 -15.83 8.13 27.06
N VAL A 297 -16.26 9.04 26.18
CA VAL A 297 -15.37 9.76 25.24
C VAL A 297 -14.28 10.53 25.98
N THR A 298 -14.64 11.19 27.08
CA THR A 298 -13.68 12.00 27.85
C THR A 298 -12.66 11.10 28.52
N LEU A 299 -13.09 9.95 29.05
CA LEU A 299 -12.22 8.95 29.65
C LEU A 299 -11.27 8.33 28.60
N ARG A 300 -11.79 7.95 27.42
CA ARG A 300 -10.98 7.37 26.34
C ARG A 300 -10.01 8.38 25.70
N LYS A 301 -10.39 9.65 25.59
CA LYS A 301 -9.47 10.73 25.19
C LYS A 301 -8.36 10.96 26.21
N GLN A 302 -8.68 10.95 27.51
CA GLN A 302 -7.68 11.01 28.58
C GLN A 302 -6.73 9.82 28.49
N GLN A 303 -7.25 8.59 28.41
CA GLN A 303 -6.46 7.37 28.22
C GLN A 303 -5.48 7.52 27.04
N TRP A 304 -5.98 7.96 25.89
CA TRP A 304 -5.15 8.15 24.71
C TRP A 304 -4.05 9.21 24.92
N ILE A 305 -4.42 10.40 25.42
CA ILE A 305 -3.48 11.51 25.66
C ILE A 305 -2.36 11.09 26.60
N GLU A 306 -2.69 10.43 27.72
CA GLU A 306 -1.70 9.97 28.68
C GLU A 306 -0.84 8.83 28.10
N THR A 307 -1.43 7.98 27.25
CA THR A 307 -0.69 6.92 26.56
C THR A 307 0.34 7.49 25.59
N ILE A 308 -0.02 8.45 24.74
CA ILE A 308 0.91 9.00 23.73
C ILE A 308 2.02 9.86 24.35
N LYS A 309 1.83 10.43 25.56
CA LYS A 309 2.89 11.13 26.29
C LYS A 309 4.09 10.24 26.61
N THR A 310 3.89 8.92 26.65
CA THR A 310 4.98 7.95 26.82
C THR A 310 5.83 7.74 25.56
N ASN A 311 5.45 8.36 24.43
CA ASN A 311 6.07 8.16 23.10
C ASN A 311 6.18 6.66 22.75
N PRO A 312 5.05 5.93 22.73
CA PRO A 312 5.04 4.49 22.50
C PRO A 312 5.47 4.14 21.07
N ASP A 313 6.07 2.96 20.90
CA ASP A 313 6.25 2.39 19.55
C ASP A 313 4.98 1.62 19.16
N TRP A 314 4.59 0.66 20.00
CA TRP A 314 3.34 -0.07 19.89
C TRP A 314 2.50 0.12 21.15
N ILE A 315 1.19 0.10 20.98
CA ILE A 315 0.21 0.18 22.06
C ILE A 315 -0.67 -1.06 21.97
N VAL A 316 -0.88 -1.73 23.10
CA VAL A 316 -1.88 -2.78 23.27
C VAL A 316 -2.99 -2.28 24.20
N PHE A 317 -4.25 -2.43 23.78
CA PHE A 317 -5.42 -1.97 24.51
C PHE A 317 -6.15 -3.15 25.11
N LEU A 318 -6.08 -3.30 26.43
CA LEU A 318 -6.76 -4.36 27.16
C LEU A 318 -7.70 -3.77 28.21
N ASP A 319 -8.86 -4.40 28.36
CA ASP A 319 -9.73 -4.22 29.52
C ASP A 319 -9.24 -5.12 30.69
N ALA A 320 -9.69 -4.84 31.91
CA ALA A 320 -9.20 -5.48 33.15
C ALA A 320 -9.62 -6.97 33.32
N ASP A 321 -10.32 -7.52 32.33
CA ASP A 321 -10.78 -8.90 32.24
C ASP A 321 -10.38 -9.57 30.91
N GLU A 322 -9.41 -9.00 30.18
CA GLU A 322 -8.92 -9.52 28.90
C GLU A 322 -7.47 -10.04 29.01
N ILE A 323 -7.24 -11.29 28.59
CA ILE A 323 -5.94 -11.97 28.64
C ILE A 323 -5.65 -12.64 27.30
N PHE A 324 -4.49 -12.39 26.69
CA PHE A 324 -4.08 -13.11 25.50
C PHE A 324 -3.76 -14.59 25.81
N GLU A 325 -3.92 -15.48 24.84
CA GLU A 325 -3.45 -16.86 24.98
C GLU A 325 -1.93 -16.95 25.19
N ASP A 326 -1.43 -18.05 25.79
CA ASP A 326 -0.05 -18.14 26.28
C ASP A 326 1.00 -17.89 25.20
N LYS A 327 0.76 -18.37 23.97
CA LYS A 327 1.69 -18.17 22.84
C LYS A 327 1.93 -16.69 22.48
N PHE A 328 1.08 -15.76 22.93
CA PHE A 328 1.22 -14.34 22.62
C PHE A 328 2.55 -13.74 23.12
N LYS A 329 2.96 -14.07 24.36
CA LYS A 329 4.20 -13.50 24.95
C LYS A 329 5.46 -13.86 24.16
N TYR A 330 5.44 -14.98 23.46
CA TYR A 330 6.55 -15.42 22.60
C TYR A 330 6.48 -14.83 21.19
N LYS A 331 5.27 -14.51 20.69
CA LYS A 331 5.04 -14.08 19.30
C LYS A 331 4.98 -12.56 19.12
N VAL A 332 4.60 -11.80 20.15
CA VAL A 332 4.35 -10.36 20.02
C VAL A 332 5.57 -9.57 19.54
N LYS A 333 6.78 -10.00 19.90
CA LYS A 333 8.02 -9.37 19.42
C LYS A 333 8.17 -9.50 17.91
N ASP A 334 7.80 -10.64 17.33
CA ASP A 334 7.84 -10.84 15.87
C ASP A 334 6.74 -10.03 15.17
N LEU A 335 5.56 -9.90 15.80
CA LEU A 335 4.50 -9.02 15.30
C LEU A 335 5.01 -7.57 15.19
N MET A 336 5.69 -7.06 16.22
CA MET A 336 6.19 -5.68 16.26
C MET A 336 7.32 -5.39 15.26
N ARG A 337 8.07 -6.41 14.84
CA ARG A 337 9.15 -6.30 13.83
C ARG A 337 8.64 -6.07 12.41
N ASN A 338 7.37 -6.39 12.13
CA ASN A 338 6.79 -6.26 10.81
C ASN A 338 6.59 -4.79 10.42
N THR A 339 7.40 -4.26 9.50
CA THR A 339 7.34 -2.88 9.02
C THR A 339 6.16 -2.60 8.09
N GLU A 340 5.53 -3.63 7.54
CA GLU A 340 4.48 -3.48 6.54
C GLU A 340 3.12 -3.11 7.13
N VAL A 341 2.94 -3.32 8.45
CA VAL A 341 1.68 -3.05 9.15
C VAL A 341 1.91 -2.17 10.37
N ASP A 342 0.86 -1.50 10.79
CA ASP A 342 0.74 -0.66 11.97
C ASP A 342 -0.42 -1.10 12.88
N GLY A 343 -1.00 -2.26 12.63
CA GLY A 343 -2.14 -2.78 13.40
C GLY A 343 -2.24 -4.29 13.34
N TYR A 344 -2.66 -4.89 14.46
CA TYR A 344 -3.01 -6.31 14.53
C TYR A 344 -4.41 -6.49 15.07
N MET A 345 -5.19 -7.27 14.33
CA MET A 345 -6.53 -7.67 14.73
C MET A 345 -6.54 -9.09 15.29
N PHE A 346 -7.33 -9.31 16.33
CA PHE A 346 -7.42 -10.57 17.05
C PHE A 346 -8.89 -10.98 17.21
N ARG A 347 -9.13 -12.27 17.39
CA ARG A 347 -10.45 -12.81 17.75
C ARG A 347 -10.57 -12.82 19.27
N LEU A 348 -11.70 -12.31 19.77
CA LEU A 348 -12.02 -12.28 21.20
C LEU A 348 -13.02 -13.39 21.53
N TYR A 349 -12.76 -14.13 22.60
CA TYR A 349 -13.59 -15.23 23.07
C TYR A 349 -14.22 -14.86 24.41
N ASP A 350 -15.55 -14.81 24.46
CA ASP A 350 -16.30 -14.51 25.68
C ASP A 350 -16.35 -15.76 26.59
N PHE A 351 -15.51 -15.78 27.62
CA PHE A 351 -15.43 -16.87 28.60
C PHE A 351 -16.64 -16.85 29.54
N TRP A 352 -17.24 -18.01 29.75
CA TRP A 352 -18.45 -18.20 30.57
C TRP A 352 -18.18 -18.90 31.91
N ASP A 353 -17.02 -19.54 31.99
CA ASP A 353 -16.35 -20.02 33.20
C ASP A 353 -14.82 -19.94 33.00
N GLU A 354 -14.02 -20.64 33.80
CA GLU A 354 -12.55 -20.59 33.73
C GLU A 354 -11.99 -21.23 32.45
N ASP A 355 -12.66 -22.24 31.90
CA ASP A 355 -12.14 -23.11 30.84
C ASP A 355 -13.01 -23.14 29.58
N HIS A 356 -14.21 -22.54 29.60
CA HIS A 356 -15.14 -22.58 28.49
C HIS A 356 -15.56 -21.18 28.05
N TYR A 357 -15.67 -21.02 26.73
CA TYR A 357 -16.27 -19.84 26.11
C TYR A 357 -17.66 -20.16 25.58
N ARG A 358 -18.52 -19.16 25.53
CA ARG A 358 -19.86 -19.30 24.98
C ARG A 358 -19.83 -19.14 23.46
N GLU A 359 -20.50 -20.06 22.76
CA GLU A 359 -20.68 -19.99 21.31
C GLU A 359 -22.11 -20.32 20.93
N ASP A 360 -22.86 -19.33 20.46
CA ASP A 360 -24.18 -19.53 19.87
C ASP A 360 -24.55 -18.36 18.94
N SER A 361 -25.80 -18.30 18.48
CA SER A 361 -26.27 -17.27 17.55
C SER A 361 -26.21 -15.84 18.11
N LEU A 362 -26.25 -15.68 19.45
CA LEU A 362 -26.19 -14.40 20.14
C LEU A 362 -24.79 -14.09 20.69
N TRP A 363 -23.96 -15.13 20.87
CA TRP A 363 -22.62 -15.06 21.44
C TRP A 363 -21.60 -15.63 20.47
N ASN A 364 -21.16 -14.81 19.53
CA ASN A 364 -20.28 -15.20 18.42
C ASN A 364 -19.15 -14.20 18.20
N ALA A 365 -18.70 -13.51 19.26
CA ALA A 365 -17.65 -12.50 19.19
C ALA A 365 -16.37 -13.00 18.51
N HIS A 366 -16.03 -14.28 18.71
CA HIS A 366 -14.87 -14.93 18.15
C HIS A 366 -14.92 -15.08 16.61
N ASN A 367 -16.08 -14.87 15.97
CA ASN A 367 -16.19 -14.86 14.51
C ASN A 367 -15.76 -13.52 13.90
N THR A 368 -15.42 -12.53 14.74
CA THR A 368 -15.01 -11.18 14.31
C THR A 368 -13.58 -10.88 14.73
N TYR A 369 -12.84 -10.24 13.82
CA TYR A 369 -11.52 -9.70 14.11
C TYR A 369 -11.64 -8.25 14.56
N ARG A 370 -10.96 -7.89 15.66
CA ARG A 370 -10.98 -6.55 16.24
C ARG A 370 -9.57 -6.07 16.48
N LEU A 371 -9.33 -4.78 16.29
CA LEU A 371 -8.04 -4.15 16.51
C LEU A 371 -7.77 -4.04 18.02
N PHE A 372 -6.68 -4.62 18.50
CA PHE A 372 -6.24 -4.51 19.90
C PHE A 372 -4.81 -3.98 20.05
N MET A 373 -4.04 -3.97 18.96
CA MET A 373 -2.64 -3.56 18.99
C MET A 373 -2.33 -2.68 17.79
N ILE A 374 -1.72 -1.52 18.01
CA ILE A 374 -1.36 -0.56 16.96
C ILE A 374 0.07 -0.05 17.11
N ARG A 375 0.71 0.30 16.00
CA ARG A 375 1.93 1.11 16.00
C ARG A 375 1.53 2.58 16.06
N TYR A 376 2.07 3.33 17.00
CA TYR A 376 1.80 4.76 17.10
C TYR A 376 2.51 5.51 15.97
N GLN A 377 1.76 6.41 15.32
CA GLN A 377 2.21 7.21 14.19
C GLN A 377 2.05 8.69 14.54
N GLU A 378 3.16 9.36 14.90
CA GLU A 378 3.16 10.75 15.38
C GLU A 378 2.56 11.76 14.39
N ASN A 379 2.65 11.47 13.08
CA ASN A 379 2.10 12.33 12.01
C ASN A 379 0.69 11.91 11.57
N TYR A 380 0.03 11.02 12.32
CA TYR A 380 -1.32 10.57 12.03
C TYR A 380 -2.35 11.35 12.85
N ASN A 381 -3.39 11.88 12.19
CA ASN A 381 -4.46 12.58 12.87
C ASN A 381 -5.47 11.58 13.45
N TYR A 382 -5.38 11.30 14.75
CA TYR A 382 -6.25 10.36 15.43
C TYR A 382 -7.62 10.99 15.79
N LEU A 383 -8.71 10.36 15.33
CA LEU A 383 -10.07 10.88 15.45
C LEU A 383 -10.91 10.01 16.39
N PHE A 384 -11.70 10.67 17.25
CA PHE A 384 -12.60 10.01 18.19
C PHE A 384 -14.05 10.20 17.77
N ARG A 385 -14.90 9.24 18.12
CA ARG A 385 -16.36 9.42 18.02
C ARG A 385 -16.83 10.25 19.20
N GLU A 386 -17.55 11.32 18.93
CA GLU A 386 -18.13 12.19 19.97
C GLU A 386 -19.50 11.66 20.43
N THR A 387 -19.59 10.37 20.77
CA THR A 387 -20.82 9.73 21.26
C THR A 387 -20.66 9.39 22.74
N PRO A 388 -21.59 9.79 23.64
CA PRO A 388 -21.43 9.59 25.10
C PRO A 388 -21.16 8.14 25.54
N GLN A 389 -21.57 7.17 24.72
CA GLN A 389 -21.33 5.74 24.89
C GLN A 389 -20.89 5.11 23.56
N HIS A 390 -20.23 3.96 23.62
CA HIS A 390 -19.80 3.16 22.46
C HIS A 390 -18.85 3.91 21.52
N CYS A 391 -18.04 4.82 22.07
CA CYS A 391 -17.07 5.60 21.30
C CYS A 391 -15.84 4.77 20.86
N GLY A 392 -15.68 3.57 21.44
CA GLY A 392 -14.58 2.64 21.18
C GLY A 392 -13.39 2.87 22.11
N ARG A 393 -12.59 1.82 22.33
CA ARG A 393 -11.41 1.85 23.23
C ARG A 393 -10.23 2.68 22.71
N MET A 394 -10.27 3.07 21.44
CA MET A 394 -9.19 3.78 20.74
C MET A 394 -9.79 4.67 19.64
N PRO A 395 -9.01 5.60 19.05
CA PRO A 395 -9.46 6.39 17.90
C PRO A 395 -10.05 5.52 16.80
N TYR A 396 -11.22 5.88 16.26
CA TYR A 396 -11.95 4.98 15.35
C TYR A 396 -11.23 4.80 14.00
N ASN A 397 -10.46 5.80 13.59
CA ASN A 397 -9.69 5.77 12.36
C ASN A 397 -8.37 5.01 12.49
N CYS A 398 -8.06 4.39 13.63
CA CYS A 398 -6.99 3.39 13.71
C CYS A 398 -7.24 2.21 12.76
N ASN A 399 -8.49 1.91 12.40
CA ASN A 399 -8.84 0.89 11.41
C ASN A 399 -8.40 1.25 9.97
N ASN A 400 -8.00 2.50 9.70
CA ASN A 400 -7.49 2.91 8.41
C ASN A 400 -5.97 2.73 8.30
N LEU A 401 -5.29 2.42 9.40
CA LEU A 401 -3.86 2.06 9.38
C LEU A 401 -3.69 0.72 8.66
N ALA A 402 -2.52 0.48 8.07
CA ALA A 402 -2.20 -0.83 7.51
C ALA A 402 -2.26 -1.88 8.63
N TYR A 403 -2.98 -2.98 8.44
CA TYR A 403 -3.15 -3.99 9.48
C TYR A 403 -2.98 -5.41 8.95
N SER A 404 -2.75 -6.35 9.86
CA SER A 404 -2.81 -7.78 9.61
C SER A 404 -3.76 -8.47 10.60
N ILE A 405 -4.34 -9.58 10.17
CA ILE A 405 -5.10 -10.47 11.05
C ILE A 405 -4.14 -11.45 11.73
N SER A 406 -4.29 -11.62 13.03
CA SER A 406 -3.46 -12.55 13.82
C SER A 406 -4.16 -13.89 13.98
N ASP A 407 -3.42 -15.00 13.97
CA ASP A 407 -3.94 -16.30 14.42
C ASP A 407 -4.06 -16.35 15.95
N LEU A 408 -3.45 -15.37 16.65
CA LEU A 408 -3.53 -15.24 18.09
C LEU A 408 -4.93 -14.80 18.56
N ARG A 409 -5.29 -15.22 19.77
CA ARG A 409 -6.63 -15.10 20.34
C ARG A 409 -6.58 -14.38 21.70
N LEU A 410 -7.66 -13.66 22.00
CA LEU A 410 -7.85 -12.94 23.24
C LEU A 410 -9.00 -13.58 24.04
N LYS A 411 -8.75 -13.94 25.28
CA LYS A 411 -9.76 -14.42 26.25
C LYS A 411 -10.38 -13.22 26.93
N HIS A 412 -11.70 -13.20 27.05
CA HIS A 412 -12.45 -12.15 27.73
C HIS A 412 -13.29 -12.77 28.85
N TYR A 413 -12.81 -12.61 30.08
CA TYR A 413 -13.39 -13.20 31.29
C TYR A 413 -14.53 -12.38 31.88
N GLY A 414 -14.92 -11.28 31.25
CA GLY A 414 -16.00 -10.41 31.71
C GLY A 414 -17.36 -11.07 31.85
N TRP A 415 -17.54 -12.31 31.38
CA TRP A 415 -18.78 -13.09 31.51
C TRP A 415 -18.60 -14.38 32.34
N SER A 416 -17.39 -14.65 32.83
CA SER A 416 -17.05 -15.95 33.43
C SER A 416 -17.66 -16.16 34.82
N ARG A 417 -17.87 -15.07 35.56
CA ARG A 417 -18.50 -15.11 36.89
C ARG A 417 -20.00 -14.87 36.80
N LEU A 418 -20.77 -15.67 37.53
CA LEU A 418 -22.22 -15.50 37.60
C LEU A 418 -22.63 -14.15 38.20
N GLU A 419 -21.90 -13.69 39.23
CA GLU A 419 -22.12 -12.39 39.87
C GLU A 419 -21.99 -11.24 38.86
N ASP A 420 -20.91 -11.21 38.07
CA ASP A 420 -20.68 -10.22 37.01
C ASP A 420 -21.79 -10.25 35.95
N ARG A 421 -22.27 -11.45 35.59
CA ARG A 421 -23.39 -11.62 34.64
C ARG A 421 -24.70 -11.04 35.20
N ILE A 422 -25.02 -11.30 36.47
CA ILE A 422 -26.21 -10.76 37.13
C ILE A 422 -26.14 -9.24 37.19
N GLU A 423 -24.99 -8.66 37.56
CA GLU A 423 -24.80 -7.21 37.60
C GLU A 423 -24.96 -6.59 36.21
N LYS A 424 -24.30 -7.15 35.19
CA LYS A 424 -24.41 -6.67 33.80
C LYS A 424 -25.84 -6.76 33.28
N TYR A 425 -26.54 -7.87 33.54
CA TYR A 425 -27.95 -8.05 33.15
C TYR A 425 -28.83 -6.97 33.79
N ASN A 426 -28.77 -6.80 35.11
CA ASN A 426 -29.57 -5.80 35.83
C ASN A 426 -29.29 -4.39 35.32
N ARG A 427 -28.01 -4.06 35.06
CA ARG A 427 -27.61 -2.76 34.51
C ARG A 427 -28.20 -2.54 33.11
N TYR A 428 -28.11 -3.52 32.21
CA TYR A 428 -28.68 -3.39 30.86
C TYR A 428 -30.19 -3.28 30.90
N MET A 429 -30.89 -4.08 31.72
CA MET A 429 -32.34 -3.99 31.87
C MET A 429 -32.80 -2.67 32.49
N THR A 430 -31.97 -2.04 33.33
CA THR A 430 -32.26 -0.72 33.91
C THR A 430 -32.06 0.40 32.88
N LEU A 431 -30.98 0.36 32.10
CA LEU A 431 -30.63 1.41 31.15
C LEU A 431 -31.41 1.30 29.82
N ASP A 432 -31.71 0.08 29.40
CA ASP A 432 -32.31 -0.21 28.10
C ASP A 432 -33.37 -1.33 28.21
N PRO A 433 -34.45 -1.14 29.00
CA PRO A 433 -35.45 -2.17 29.26
C PRO A 433 -36.17 -2.68 28.00
N ASN A 434 -36.18 -1.87 26.95
CA ASN A 434 -36.84 -2.17 25.68
C ASN A 434 -35.87 -2.61 24.57
N GLY A 435 -34.56 -2.73 24.85
CA GLY A 435 -33.57 -3.11 23.84
C GLY A 435 -33.46 -2.12 22.67
N ARG A 436 -33.57 -0.82 22.92
CA ARG A 436 -33.46 0.24 21.91
C ARG A 436 -32.01 0.40 21.41
N TYR A 437 -31.04 0.16 22.27
CA TYR A 437 -29.62 0.37 21.99
C TYR A 437 -28.83 -0.94 21.83
N GLY A 438 -29.37 -2.07 22.28
CA GLY A 438 -28.80 -3.40 22.02
C GLY A 438 -29.86 -4.43 21.60
N ILE A 439 -29.59 -5.70 21.87
CA ILE A 439 -30.45 -6.81 21.44
C ILE A 439 -31.08 -7.45 22.68
N LEU A 440 -32.39 -7.25 22.86
CA LEU A 440 -33.11 -7.75 24.06
C LEU A 440 -32.96 -9.27 24.25
N ASN A 441 -32.98 -10.04 23.16
CA ASN A 441 -32.73 -11.48 23.21
C ASN A 441 -31.33 -11.82 23.75
N GLN A 442 -30.31 -11.02 23.40
CA GLN A 442 -28.97 -11.19 23.93
C GLN A 442 -28.94 -10.87 25.42
N TYR A 443 -29.59 -9.78 25.87
CA TYR A 443 -29.69 -9.46 27.29
C TYR A 443 -30.33 -10.59 28.10
N ASN A 444 -31.49 -11.07 27.66
CA ASN A 444 -32.18 -12.19 28.31
C ASN A 444 -31.31 -13.47 28.35
N SER A 445 -30.48 -13.69 27.33
CA SER A 445 -29.59 -14.84 27.29
C SER A 445 -28.41 -14.75 28.27
N ILE A 446 -28.09 -13.59 28.86
CA ILE A 446 -26.96 -13.45 29.81
C ILE A 446 -27.11 -14.41 31.01
N LEU A 447 -28.34 -14.63 31.47
CA LEU A 447 -28.66 -15.50 32.61
C LEU A 447 -29.20 -16.88 32.18
N ASP A 448 -28.94 -17.28 30.94
CA ASP A 448 -29.28 -18.60 30.44
C ASP A 448 -28.63 -19.70 31.32
N HIS A 449 -29.44 -20.66 31.76
CA HIS A 449 -29.02 -21.79 32.60
C HIS A 449 -28.40 -22.93 31.79
N SER A 450 -28.57 -22.95 30.46
CA SER A 450 -28.04 -24.00 29.59
C SER A 450 -27.43 -23.43 28.30
N PRO A 451 -26.46 -22.50 28.42
CA PRO A 451 -25.79 -21.93 27.26
C PRO A 451 -24.94 -23.00 26.55
N ASN A 452 -24.74 -22.84 25.25
CA ASN A 452 -23.79 -23.68 24.53
C ASN A 452 -22.35 -23.24 24.84
N LEU A 453 -21.64 -24.07 25.58
CA LEU A 453 -20.26 -23.82 26.02
C LEU A 453 -19.29 -24.72 25.26
N LYS A 454 -18.19 -24.14 24.82
CA LYS A 454 -17.08 -24.86 24.19
C LYS A 454 -15.84 -24.74 25.05
N LYS A 455 -15.18 -25.88 25.25
CA LYS A 455 -13.93 -25.94 25.98
C LYS A 455 -12.84 -25.19 25.22
N TRP A 456 -12.07 -24.38 25.93
CA TRP A 456 -10.93 -23.68 25.40
C TRP A 456 -9.75 -24.64 25.23
N GLU A 457 -9.14 -24.62 24.06
CA GLU A 457 -7.95 -25.40 23.72
C GLU A 457 -6.88 -24.45 23.16
N GLU A 458 -5.70 -24.43 23.79
CA GLU A 458 -4.56 -23.62 23.37
C GLU A 458 -3.72 -24.23 22.25
#